data_AF-N6Z071-F1
#
_entry.id   AF-N6Z071-F1
#
_cell.length_a   1.000
_cell.length_b   1.000
_cell.length_c   1.000
_cell.angle_alpha   90.00
_cell.angle_beta   90.00
_cell.angle_gamma   90.00
#
_symmetry.space_group_name_H-M   'P 1'
#
loop_
_entity.id
_entity.type
_entity.pdbx_description
1 polymer ?
#
loop_
_entity_poly.entity_id
_entity_poly.type
_entity_poly.pdbx_seq_one_letter_code
_entity_poly.pdbx_strand_id
1 'polypeptide(L)'
;MLLATFSWLYTQITERSRARLSQIRPEDDVVQQMLDDAAEFFLGEDFSIGLDLLAAADRDPELREGIQRTAKENRFVVEDMWVGVLMSRGLSRGDAEDLLWLIFNSMRGLAVRSLWQQDKERFEHVKALTLEIAKERYARMKR
;
A
#
# COMPACT_ATOMS: atom_id res chain seq x y z
N MET A 1 1.31 -11.64 22.97
CA MET A 1 1.85 -10.26 22.92
C MET A 1 2.17 -9.83 21.50
N LEU A 2 3.01 -10.58 20.75
CA LEU A 2 3.37 -10.27 19.36
C LEU A 2 2.16 -10.04 18.43
N LEU A 3 1.17 -10.95 18.46
CA LEU A 3 -0.05 -10.79 17.65
C LEU A 3 -0.82 -9.51 18.01
N ALA A 4 -0.96 -9.19 19.30
CA ALA A 4 -1.66 -7.99 19.74
C ALA A 4 -0.93 -6.71 19.31
N THR A 5 0.40 -6.68 19.38
CA THR A 5 1.22 -5.58 18.87
C THR A 5 1.05 -5.42 17.36
N PHE A 6 1.10 -6.53 16.61
CA PHE A 6 0.89 -6.54 15.16
C PHE A 6 -0.51 -6.01 14.80
N SER A 7 -1.55 -6.52 15.46
CA SER A 7 -2.93 -6.07 15.24
C SER A 7 -3.12 -4.59 15.55
N TRP A 8 -2.61 -4.12 16.69
CA TRP A 8 -2.68 -2.70 17.03
C TRP A 8 -1.98 -1.82 15.98
N LEU A 9 -0.76 -2.19 15.58
CA LEU A 9 0.02 -1.47 14.57
C LEU A 9 -0.74 -1.38 13.24
N TYR A 10 -1.24 -2.52 12.74
CA TYR A 10 -1.97 -2.56 11.46
C TYR A 10 -3.31 -1.82 11.51
N THR A 11 -3.99 -1.79 12.66
CA THR A 11 -5.16 -0.94 12.86
C THR A 11 -4.80 0.53 12.76
N GLN A 12 -3.73 0.98 13.42
CA GLN A 12 -3.32 2.40 13.36
C GLN A 12 -2.98 2.84 11.93
N ILE A 13 -2.21 2.02 11.20
CA ILE A 13 -1.87 2.27 9.79
C ILE A 13 -3.14 2.37 8.95
N THR A 14 -4.08 1.44 9.14
CA THR A 14 -5.33 1.40 8.38
C THR A 14 -6.19 2.62 8.63
N GLU A 15 -6.28 3.08 9.89
CA GLU A 15 -7.02 4.31 10.22
C GLU A 15 -6.40 5.55 9.57
N ARG A 16 -5.06 5.64 9.47
CA ARG A 16 -4.40 6.73 8.73
C ARG A 16 -4.77 6.71 7.24
N SER A 17 -4.72 5.54 6.60
CA SER A 17 -5.17 5.40 5.21
C SER A 17 -6.66 5.77 5.09
N ARG A 18 -7.55 5.26 5.94
CA ARG A 18 -8.99 5.60 5.92
C ARG A 18 -9.22 7.11 6.03
N ALA A 19 -8.53 7.77 6.96
CA ALA A 19 -8.62 9.21 7.13
C ALA A 19 -8.23 9.95 5.84
N ARG A 20 -7.12 9.55 5.19
CA ARG A 20 -6.73 10.09 3.88
C ARG A 20 -7.81 9.88 2.82
N LEU A 21 -8.31 8.66 2.66
CA LEU A 21 -9.30 8.35 1.64
C LEU A 21 -10.60 9.14 1.85
N SER A 22 -11.01 9.37 3.10
CA SER A 22 -12.20 10.16 3.43
C SER A 22 -12.11 11.64 3.03
N GLN A 23 -10.89 12.15 2.82
CA GLN A 23 -10.62 13.54 2.47
C GLN A 23 -10.40 13.74 0.97
N ILE A 24 -10.41 12.68 0.16
CA ILE A 24 -10.18 12.77 -1.29
C ILE A 24 -11.35 13.49 -1.96
N ARG A 25 -11.04 14.56 -2.67
CA ARG A 25 -11.97 15.34 -3.47
C ARG A 25 -11.90 14.97 -4.96
N PRO A 26 -12.93 15.22 -5.76
CA PRO A 26 -12.96 14.87 -7.18
C PRO A 26 -11.78 15.44 -8.00
N GLU A 27 -11.34 16.65 -7.67
CA GLU A 27 -10.25 17.38 -8.32
C GLU A 27 -8.85 16.91 -7.90
N ASP A 28 -8.73 16.18 -6.80
CA ASP A 28 -7.43 15.75 -6.30
C ASP A 28 -6.78 14.74 -7.26
N ASP A 29 -5.46 14.78 -7.34
CA ASP A 29 -4.67 13.79 -8.08
C ASP A 29 -4.68 12.44 -7.35
N VAL A 30 -5.66 11.59 -7.64
CA VAL A 30 -5.82 10.28 -6.97
C VAL A 30 -4.60 9.38 -7.13
N VAL A 31 -3.90 9.48 -8.27
CA VAL A 31 -2.74 8.63 -8.54
C VAL A 31 -1.59 9.03 -7.62
N GLN A 32 -1.38 10.34 -7.44
CA GLN A 32 -0.43 10.87 -6.45
C GLN A 32 -0.81 10.41 -5.04
N GLN A 33 -2.06 10.62 -4.63
CA GLN A 33 -2.53 10.27 -3.28
C GLN A 33 -2.39 8.78 -2.97
N MET A 34 -2.62 7.91 -3.97
CA MET A 34 -2.45 6.46 -3.86
C MET A 34 -0.98 6.06 -3.78
N LEU A 35 -0.10 6.68 -4.58
CA LEU A 35 1.35 6.49 -4.47
C LEU A 35 1.85 6.90 -3.10
N ASP A 36 1.40 8.04 -2.58
CA ASP A 36 1.81 8.52 -1.26
C ASP A 36 1.31 7.61 -0.13
N ASP A 37 0.15 6.96 -0.28
CA ASP A 37 -0.36 5.99 0.71
C ASP A 37 0.46 4.70 0.67
N ALA A 38 0.75 4.22 -0.53
CA ALA A 38 1.62 3.06 -0.71
C ALA A 38 3.04 3.35 -0.19
N ALA A 39 3.60 4.52 -0.48
CA ALA A 39 4.95 4.90 -0.05
C ALA A 39 5.03 5.08 1.47
N GLU A 40 4.06 5.77 2.10
CA GLU A 40 4.01 5.91 3.56
C GLU A 40 3.91 4.55 4.24
N PHE A 41 3.08 3.65 3.71
CA PHE A 41 2.98 2.31 4.26
C PHE A 41 4.27 1.52 4.07
N PHE A 42 4.66 1.24 2.82
CA PHE A 42 5.73 0.28 2.52
C PHE A 42 7.14 0.80 2.85
N LEU A 43 7.39 2.11 2.71
CA LEU A 43 8.70 2.70 2.97
C LEU A 43 8.80 3.34 4.35
N GLY A 44 7.71 3.34 5.13
CA GLY A 44 7.68 3.81 6.51
C GLY A 44 8.19 2.77 7.51
N GLU A 45 8.51 3.25 8.72
CA GLU A 45 9.01 2.43 9.83
C GLU A 45 8.04 1.30 10.21
N ASP A 46 6.74 1.57 10.14
CA ASP A 46 5.68 0.62 10.48
C ASP A 46 5.76 -0.69 9.66
N PHE A 47 6.11 -0.62 8.37
CA PHE A 47 6.24 -1.82 7.54
C PHE A 47 7.49 -2.64 7.88
N SER A 48 8.61 -1.99 8.21
CA SER A 48 9.81 -2.68 8.69
C SER A 48 9.53 -3.43 9.99
N ILE A 49 8.84 -2.81 10.94
CA ILE A 49 8.39 -3.47 12.18
C ILE A 49 7.47 -4.67 11.85
N GLY A 50 6.55 -4.49 10.90
CA GLY A 50 5.68 -5.56 10.42
C GLY A 50 6.45 -6.76 9.84
N LEU A 51 7.52 -6.52 9.08
CA LEU A 51 8.39 -7.57 8.54
C LEU A 51 9.15 -8.32 9.64
N ASP A 52 9.69 -7.62 10.63
CA ASP A 52 10.39 -8.24 11.75
C ASP A 52 9.45 -9.14 12.57
N LEU A 53 8.22 -8.67 12.81
CA LEU A 53 7.18 -9.46 13.49
C LEU A 53 6.76 -10.69 12.66
N LEU A 54 6.65 -10.55 11.33
CA LEU A 54 6.38 -11.65 10.41
C LEU A 54 7.50 -12.70 10.42
N ALA A 55 8.76 -12.25 10.40
CA ALA A 55 9.91 -13.14 10.45
C ALA A 55 9.98 -13.90 11.79
N ALA A 56 9.70 -13.22 12.90
CA ALA A 56 9.60 -13.86 14.22
C ALA A 56 8.45 -14.89 14.30
N ALA A 57 7.38 -14.68 13.53
CA ALA A 57 6.22 -15.54 13.47
C ALA A 57 6.36 -16.77 12.56
N ASP A 58 7.42 -16.85 11.74
CA ASP A 58 7.53 -17.89 10.70
C ASP A 58 7.50 -19.33 11.25
N ARG A 59 7.92 -19.52 12.50
CA ARG A 59 7.96 -20.81 13.20
C ARG A 59 6.71 -21.12 14.03
N ASP A 60 5.72 -20.24 14.02
CA ASP A 60 4.48 -20.37 14.78
C ASP A 60 3.27 -20.26 13.84
N PRO A 61 2.66 -21.39 13.46
CA PRO A 61 1.51 -21.41 12.55
C PRO A 61 0.31 -20.60 13.05
N GLU A 62 0.02 -20.59 14.35
CA GLU A 62 -1.11 -19.83 14.91
C GLU A 62 -0.85 -18.32 14.80
N LEU A 63 0.39 -17.90 15.09
CA LEU A 63 0.78 -16.50 14.93
C LEU A 63 0.75 -16.07 13.46
N ARG A 64 1.21 -16.92 12.53
CA ARG A 64 1.12 -16.68 11.09
C ARG A 64 -0.33 -16.51 10.62
N GLU A 65 -1.23 -17.39 11.04
CA GLU A 65 -2.65 -17.27 10.72
C GLU A 65 -3.27 -15.99 11.28
N GLY A 66 -2.93 -15.62 12.52
CA GLY A 66 -3.37 -14.37 13.14
C GLY A 66 -2.89 -13.12 12.39
N ILE A 67 -1.64 -13.12 11.94
CA ILE A 67 -1.09 -12.04 11.11
C ILE A 67 -1.80 -11.95 9.76
N GLN A 68 -2.00 -13.08 9.07
CA GLN A 68 -2.72 -13.09 7.80
C GLN A 68 -4.16 -12.59 7.93
N ARG A 69 -4.84 -12.98 9.01
CA ARG A 69 -6.20 -12.49 9.33
C ARG A 69 -6.19 -10.99 9.58
N THR A 70 -5.27 -10.51 10.40
CA THR A 70 -5.11 -9.06 10.65
C THR A 70 -4.86 -8.30 9.35
N ALA A 71 -3.96 -8.78 8.49
CA ALA A 71 -3.68 -8.12 7.21
C ALA A 71 -4.92 -8.06 6.30
N LYS A 72 -5.74 -9.13 6.26
CA LYS A 72 -7.01 -9.18 5.53
C LYS A 72 -8.03 -8.17 6.07
N GLU A 73 -8.14 -8.06 7.39
CA GLU A 73 -9.09 -7.14 8.06
C GLU A 73 -8.67 -5.66 7.96
N ASN A 74 -7.42 -5.41 7.58
CA ASN A 74 -6.80 -4.09 7.57
C ASN A 74 -6.36 -3.68 6.16
N ARG A 75 -5.17 -4.09 5.72
CA ARG A 75 -4.55 -3.59 4.48
C ARG A 75 -5.36 -3.91 3.24
N PHE A 76 -5.98 -5.10 3.16
CA PHE A 76 -6.81 -5.46 2.00
C PHE A 76 -8.08 -4.62 1.92
N VAL A 77 -8.60 -4.16 3.06
CA VAL A 77 -9.73 -3.23 3.07
C VAL A 77 -9.30 -1.86 2.52
N VAL A 78 -8.09 -1.38 2.84
CA VAL A 78 -7.56 -0.14 2.24
C VAL A 78 -7.39 -0.27 0.73
N GLU A 79 -6.87 -1.41 0.26
CA GLU A 79 -6.73 -1.71 -1.17
C GLU A 79 -8.10 -1.67 -1.89
N ASP A 80 -9.12 -2.30 -1.33
CA ASP A 80 -10.48 -2.29 -1.89
C ASP A 80 -11.11 -0.89 -1.87
N MET A 81 -10.86 -0.09 -0.82
CA MET A 81 -11.30 1.30 -0.78
C MET A 81 -10.66 2.14 -1.88
N TRP A 82 -9.36 1.95 -2.17
CA TRP A 82 -8.69 2.62 -3.28
C TRP A 82 -9.27 2.23 -4.64
N VAL A 83 -9.58 0.94 -4.83
CA VAL A 83 -10.30 0.46 -6.01
C VAL A 83 -11.66 1.16 -6.12
N GLY A 84 -12.40 1.28 -5.02
CA GLY A 84 -13.67 2.02 -4.97
C GLY A 84 -13.53 3.49 -5.37
N VAL A 85 -12.49 4.18 -4.90
CA VAL A 85 -12.20 5.58 -5.29
C VAL A 85 -11.91 5.66 -6.79
N LEU A 86 -11.11 4.76 -7.35
CA LEU A 86 -10.81 4.74 -8.79
C LEU A 86 -12.06 4.44 -9.63
N MET A 87 -12.91 3.50 -9.20
CA MET A 87 -14.18 3.18 -9.83
C MET A 87 -15.14 4.36 -9.81
N SER A 88 -15.22 5.09 -8.68
CA SER A 88 -16.03 6.33 -8.60
C SER A 88 -15.58 7.41 -9.58
N ARG A 89 -14.33 7.32 -10.06
CA ARG A 89 -13.75 8.20 -11.08
C ARG A 89 -13.88 7.66 -12.50
N GLY A 90 -14.63 6.57 -12.71
CA GLY A 90 -15.00 6.06 -14.02
C GLY A 90 -14.15 4.90 -14.54
N LEU A 91 -13.25 4.33 -13.72
CA LEU A 91 -12.51 3.12 -14.13
C LEU A 91 -13.39 1.88 -13.98
N SER A 92 -13.15 0.88 -14.84
CA SER A 92 -13.63 -0.48 -14.58
C SER A 92 -12.94 -1.05 -13.33
N ARG A 93 -13.55 -2.05 -12.69
CA ARG A 93 -12.92 -2.71 -11.53
C ARG A 93 -11.55 -3.30 -11.88
N GLY A 94 -11.44 -3.93 -13.06
CA GLY A 94 -10.17 -4.51 -13.54
C GLY A 94 -9.08 -3.46 -13.74
N ASP A 95 -9.40 -2.34 -14.40
CA ASP A 95 -8.44 -1.24 -14.58
C ASP A 95 -8.02 -0.61 -13.25
N ALA A 96 -8.97 -0.49 -12.31
CA ALA A 96 -8.71 0.03 -10.98
C ALA A 96 -7.77 -0.89 -10.18
N GLU A 97 -8.00 -2.21 -10.24
CA GLU A 97 -7.14 -3.21 -9.63
C GLU A 97 -5.74 -3.22 -10.27
N ASP A 98 -5.64 -3.17 -11.59
CA ASP A 98 -4.35 -3.12 -12.30
C ASP A 98 -3.53 -1.90 -11.89
N LEU A 99 -4.17 -0.73 -11.80
CA LEU A 99 -3.50 0.50 -11.39
C LEU A 99 -3.04 0.46 -9.93
N LEU A 100 -3.89 -0.07 -9.03
CA LEU A 100 -3.53 -0.31 -7.63
C LEU A 100 -2.31 -1.23 -7.54
N TRP A 101 -2.34 -2.38 -8.22
CA TRP A 101 -1.27 -3.39 -8.18
C TRP A 101 0.04 -2.83 -8.74
N LEU A 102 -0.01 -2.05 -9.83
CA LEU A 102 1.17 -1.38 -10.38
C LEU A 102 1.86 -0.50 -9.34
N ILE A 103 1.11 0.36 -8.66
CA ILE A 103 1.64 1.29 -7.66
C ILE A 103 2.12 0.53 -6.41
N PHE A 104 1.28 -0.33 -5.85
CA PHE A 104 1.55 -1.00 -4.59
C PHE A 104 2.70 -2.00 -4.70
N ASN A 105 2.78 -2.76 -5.79
CA ASN A 105 3.89 -3.70 -5.99
C ASN A 105 5.21 -2.97 -6.25
N SER A 106 5.19 -1.80 -6.89
CA SER A 106 6.40 -0.99 -7.05
C SER A 106 6.94 -0.53 -5.69
N MET A 107 6.08 0.02 -4.82
CA MET A 107 6.51 0.48 -3.49
C MET A 107 6.91 -0.70 -2.58
N ARG A 108 6.16 -1.80 -2.61
CA ARG A 108 6.50 -3.04 -1.90
C ARG A 108 7.84 -3.61 -2.37
N GLY A 109 8.11 -3.57 -3.67
CA GLY A 109 9.38 -4.01 -4.26
C GLY A 109 10.56 -3.17 -3.77
N LEU A 110 10.39 -1.85 -3.68
CA LEU A 110 11.38 -0.94 -3.09
C LEU A 110 11.61 -1.25 -1.60
N ALA A 111 10.55 -1.49 -0.82
CA ALA A 111 10.66 -1.85 0.59
C ALA A 111 11.41 -3.17 0.80
N VAL A 112 11.12 -4.20 0.02
CA VAL A 112 11.89 -5.46 0.08
C VAL A 112 13.34 -5.25 -0.35
N ARG A 113 13.58 -4.40 -1.35
CA ARG A 113 14.94 -4.08 -1.80
C ARG A 113 15.74 -3.28 -0.77
N SER A 114 15.07 -2.49 0.08
CA SER A 114 15.71 -1.69 1.14
C SER A 114 16.38 -2.56 2.21
N LEU A 115 15.99 -3.83 2.33
CA LEU A 115 16.57 -4.78 3.28
C LEU A 115 18.06 -5.05 3.02
N TRP A 116 18.52 -4.86 1.78
CA TRP A 116 19.91 -5.16 1.36
C TRP A 116 20.58 -4.03 0.58
N GLN A 117 19.83 -3.05 0.07
CA GLN A 117 20.38 -1.92 -0.68
C GLN A 117 19.85 -0.59 -0.10
N GLN A 118 20.77 0.28 0.31
CA GLN A 118 20.45 1.66 0.71
C GLN A 118 20.90 2.63 -0.38
N ASP A 119 20.04 2.82 -1.37
CA ASP A 119 20.25 3.73 -2.50
C ASP A 119 19.05 4.66 -2.63
N LYS A 120 19.04 5.69 -1.79
CA LYS A 120 17.92 6.62 -1.68
C LYS A 120 17.61 7.31 -3.02
N GLU A 121 18.63 7.68 -3.77
CA GLU A 121 18.45 8.35 -5.07
C GLU A 121 17.77 7.43 -6.07
N ARG A 122 18.21 6.16 -6.16
CA ARG A 122 17.56 5.18 -7.03
C ARG A 122 16.11 4.92 -6.62
N PHE A 123 15.82 4.92 -5.33
CA PHE A 123 14.47 4.65 -4.80
C PHE A 123 13.52 5.81 -5.12
N GLU A 124 13.94 7.05 -4.88
CA GLU A 124 13.17 8.23 -5.26
C GLU A 124 12.95 8.29 -6.78
N HIS A 125 13.97 7.95 -7.57
CA HIS A 125 13.83 7.89 -9.03
C HIS A 125 12.81 6.85 -9.48
N VAL A 126 12.84 5.63 -8.92
CA VAL A 126 11.85 4.59 -9.26
C VAL A 126 10.45 4.99 -8.79
N LYS A 127 10.31 5.61 -7.61
CA LYS A 127 9.02 6.15 -7.13
C LYS A 127 8.45 7.19 -8.10
N ALA A 128 9.27 8.12 -8.57
CA ALA A 128 8.86 9.12 -9.55
C ALA A 128 8.47 8.49 -10.90
N LEU A 129 9.24 7.49 -11.36
CA LEU A 129 8.93 6.75 -12.59
C LEU A 129 7.61 5.97 -12.48
N THR A 130 7.35 5.32 -11.34
CA THR A 130 6.09 4.63 -11.07
C THR A 130 4.91 5.61 -11.16
N LEU A 131 5.05 6.80 -10.59
CA LEU A 131 4.00 7.83 -10.65
C LEU A 131 3.72 8.28 -12.08
N GLU A 132 4.76 8.54 -12.87
CA GLU A 132 4.63 8.94 -14.27
C GLU A 132 3.88 7.89 -15.08
N ILE A 133 4.33 6.62 -15.00
CA ILE A 133 3.70 5.50 -15.70
C ILE A 133 2.25 5.33 -15.23
N ALA A 134 1.99 5.36 -13.92
CA ALA A 134 0.65 5.22 -13.37
C ALA A 134 -0.30 6.33 -13.85
N LYS A 135 0.16 7.59 -13.91
CA LYS A 135 -0.61 8.71 -14.46
C LYS A 135 -0.93 8.53 -15.94
N GLU A 136 0.04 8.09 -16.73
CA GLU A 136 -0.15 7.81 -18.15
C GLU A 136 -1.15 6.64 -18.37
N ARG A 137 -1.08 5.59 -17.55
CA ARG A 137 -2.05 4.47 -17.58
C ARG A 137 -3.44 4.94 -17.18
N TYR A 138 -3.58 5.67 -16.08
CA TYR A 138 -4.84 6.21 -15.60
C TYR A 138 -5.53 7.10 -16.65
N ALA A 139 -4.78 7.98 -17.32
CA ALA A 139 -5.31 8.84 -18.37
C ALA A 139 -5.72 8.10 -19.66
N ARG A 140 -5.23 6.87 -19.87
CA ARG A 140 -5.65 6.01 -20.98
C ARG A 140 -6.89 5.19 -20.61
N MET A 141 -6.99 4.72 -19.37
CA MET A 141 -8.12 3.92 -18.86
C MET A 141 -9.43 4.74 -18.75
N LYS A 142 -9.33 6.07 -18.61
CA LYS A 142 -10.50 6.97 -18.59
C LYS A 142 -11.12 7.28 -19.97
N ARG A 143 -10.52 6.80 -21.06
CA ARG A 143 -10.94 7.14 -22.43
C ARG A 143 -11.99 6.18 -22.96
#